data_AF-A0A117LZL4-F1
#
_entry.id   AF-A0A117LZL4-F1
#
_cell.length_a   1.000
_cell.length_b   1.000
_cell.length_c   1.000
_cell.angle_alpha   90.00
_cell.angle_beta   90.00
_cell.angle_gamma   90.00
#
_symmetry.space_group_name_H-M   'P 1'
#
loop_
_entity.id
_entity.type
_entity.pdbx_description
1 polymer ?
#
loop_
_entity_poly.entity_id
_entity_poly.type
_entity_poly.pdbx_seq_one_letter_code
_entity_poly.pdbx_strand_id
1 'polypeptide(L)'
;MKVLNIVQRYYPARGGAELFMQILSEYQANELGYKVDVWTSNAKDANTLWDLEGEVFNRDTEEIKDVNVYRFDVGGKILSNKYLNKIFRVVFEKFPNFKVSNLATCPTTFGMLNRIKRTFFDNG
;
A
#
# COMPACT_ATOMS: atom_id res chain seq x y z
N MET A 1 -20.96 -8.27 -5.52
CA MET A 1 -20.23 -8.08 -4.24
C MET A 1 -19.16 -7.00 -4.43
N LYS A 2 -18.72 -6.32 -3.37
CA LYS A 2 -17.58 -5.40 -3.42
C LYS A 2 -16.42 -5.98 -2.60
N VAL A 3 -15.22 -5.96 -3.17
CA VAL A 3 -13.99 -6.45 -2.52
C VAL A 3 -12.96 -5.33 -2.48
N LEU A 4 -12.34 -5.13 -1.32
CA LEU A 4 -11.22 -4.22 -1.15
C LEU A 4 -9.97 -5.02 -0.80
N ASN A 5 -9.01 -5.06 -1.72
CA ASN A 5 -7.71 -5.68 -1.52
C ASN A 5 -6.69 -4.60 -1.12
N ILE A 6 -6.15 -4.69 0.10
CA ILE A 6 -5.14 -3.76 0.60
C ILE A 6 -3.78 -4.44 0.52
N VAL A 7 -2.89 -3.92 -0.31
CA VAL A 7 -1.58 -4.51 -0.60
C VAL A 7 -0.50 -3.44 -0.57
N GLN A 8 0.75 -3.80 -0.32
CA GLN A 8 1.84 -2.82 -0.28
C GLN A 8 2.24 -2.36 -1.68
N ARG A 9 2.28 -3.29 -2.63
CA ARG A 9 2.55 -3.03 -4.04
C ARG A 9 1.61 -3.86 -4.89
N TYR A 10 1.34 -3.36 -6.09
CA TYR A 10 0.49 -4.01 -7.09
C TYR A 10 1.07 -3.75 -8.48
N TYR A 11 0.66 -4.56 -9.46
CA TYR A 11 1.06 -4.42 -10.87
C TYR A 11 1.14 -2.94 -11.29
N PRO A 12 2.18 -2.48 -12.01
CA PRO A 12 3.24 -3.27 -12.64
C PRO A 12 4.46 -3.55 -11.75
N ALA A 13 4.37 -3.31 -10.44
CA ALA A 13 5.41 -3.74 -9.51
C ALA A 13 5.60 -5.27 -9.60
N ARG A 14 6.85 -5.73 -9.72
CA ARG A 14 7.19 -7.15 -9.93
C ARG A 14 7.67 -7.79 -8.63
N GLY A 15 7.03 -8.89 -8.26
CA GLY A 15 7.35 -9.76 -7.12
C GLY A 15 6.29 -10.85 -6.98
N GLY A 16 6.58 -11.89 -6.19
CA GLY A 16 5.69 -13.06 -6.08
C GLY A 16 4.35 -12.73 -5.42
N ALA A 17 4.37 -11.91 -4.38
CA ALA A 17 3.16 -11.47 -3.69
C ALA A 17 2.31 -10.54 -4.57
N GLU A 18 2.95 -9.64 -5.33
CA GLU A 18 2.28 -8.73 -6.25
C GLU A 18 1.60 -9.48 -7.39
N LEU A 19 2.29 -10.46 -7.97
CA LEU A 19 1.72 -11.31 -9.03
C LEU A 19 0.52 -12.11 -8.52
N PHE A 20 0.62 -12.70 -7.32
CA PHE A 20 -0.49 -13.41 -6.71
C PHE A 20 -1.70 -12.50 -6.51
N MET A 21 -1.48 -11.31 -5.95
CA MET A 21 -2.56 -10.35 -5.70
C MET A 21 -3.17 -9.82 -6.99
N GLN A 22 -2.36 -9.66 -8.05
CA GLN A 22 -2.85 -9.33 -9.38
C GLN A 22 -3.79 -10.41 -9.91
N ILE A 23 -3.33 -11.66 -9.95
CA ILE A 23 -4.12 -12.80 -10.45
C ILE A 23 -5.43 -12.93 -9.65
N LEU A 24 -5.34 -12.84 -8.33
CA LEU A 24 -6.51 -12.95 -7.46
C LEU A 24 -7.53 -11.83 -7.72
N SER A 25 -7.08 -10.59 -7.82
CA SER A 25 -7.96 -9.43 -8.02
C SER A 25 -8.60 -9.48 -9.41
N GLU A 26 -7.82 -9.84 -10.44
CA GLU A 26 -8.32 -10.02 -11.81
C GLU A 26 -9.34 -11.17 -11.88
N TYR A 27 -9.10 -12.29 -11.19
CA TYR A 27 -10.04 -13.40 -11.11
C TYR A 27 -11.36 -12.99 -10.43
N GLN A 28 -11.28 -12.27 -9.31
CA GLN A 28 -12.45 -11.76 -8.61
C GLN A 28 -13.28 -10.80 -9.48
N ALA A 29 -12.63 -9.93 -10.26
CA ALA A 29 -13.31 -9.00 -11.15
C ALA A 29 -13.92 -9.71 -12.36
N ASN A 30 -13.11 -10.46 -13.10
CA ASN A 30 -13.47 -10.98 -14.41
C ASN A 30 -14.26 -12.28 -14.36
N GLU A 31 -13.88 -13.23 -13.49
CA GLU A 31 -14.51 -14.55 -13.45
C GLU A 31 -15.70 -14.59 -12.47
N LEU A 32 -15.63 -13.82 -11.38
CA LEU A 32 -16.69 -13.79 -10.37
C LEU A 32 -17.62 -12.57 -10.49
N GLY A 33 -17.32 -11.61 -11.38
CA GLY A 33 -18.12 -10.41 -11.60
C GLY A 33 -18.17 -9.48 -10.38
N TYR A 34 -17.14 -9.47 -9.53
CA TYR A 34 -17.10 -8.61 -8.36
C TYR A 34 -16.58 -7.21 -8.72
N LYS A 35 -17.05 -6.19 -7.99
CA LYS A 35 -16.42 -4.87 -8.05
C LYS A 35 -15.20 -4.89 -7.13
N VAL A 36 -14.02 -4.88 -7.72
CA VAL A 36 -12.75 -4.99 -6.99
C VAL A 36 -12.02 -3.65 -6.97
N ASP A 37 -11.69 -3.20 -5.77
CA ASP A 37 -10.81 -2.07 -5.54
C ASP A 37 -9.49 -2.58 -4.93
N VAL A 38 -8.35 -2.12 -5.44
CA VAL A 38 -7.02 -2.41 -4.89
C VAL A 38 -6.45 -1.11 -4.36
N TRP A 39 -6.11 -1.09 -3.06
CA TRP A 39 -5.40 0.02 -2.45
C TRP A 39 -3.94 -0.38 -2.27
N THR A 40 -3.04 0.38 -2.90
CA THR A 40 -1.61 0.07 -2.97
C THR A 40 -0.76 1.32 -2.78
N SER A 41 0.53 1.14 -2.49
CA SER A 41 1.48 2.24 -2.57
C SER A 41 1.85 2.60 -4.03
N ASN A 42 2.44 3.78 -4.23
CA ASN A 42 2.98 4.22 -5.51
C ASN A 42 4.45 3.82 -5.75
N ALA A 43 5.08 3.05 -4.86
CA ALA A 43 6.44 2.54 -5.08
C ALA A 43 6.50 1.59 -6.29
N LYS A 44 7.45 1.81 -7.22
CA LYS A 44 7.68 0.89 -8.34
C LYS A 44 8.46 -0.36 -7.92
N ASP A 45 9.48 -0.18 -7.10
CA ASP A 45 10.36 -1.26 -6.67
C ASP A 45 10.38 -1.39 -5.13
N ALA A 46 11.02 -2.45 -4.63
CA ALA A 46 11.09 -2.69 -3.18
C ALA A 46 12.00 -1.67 -2.50
N ASN A 47 12.99 -1.11 -3.20
CA ASN A 47 13.88 -0.10 -2.63
C ASN A 47 13.14 1.23 -2.48
N THR A 48 12.33 1.66 -3.46
CA THR A 48 11.42 2.81 -3.30
C THR A 48 10.49 2.57 -2.12
N LEU A 49 10.00 1.33 -1.95
CA LEU A 49 9.16 1.00 -0.82
C LEU A 49 9.92 1.10 0.50
N TRP A 50 11.16 0.61 0.65
CA TRP A 50 11.81 0.54 1.97
C TRP A 50 12.69 1.75 2.31
N ASP A 51 13.44 2.22 1.32
CA ASP A 51 14.44 3.27 1.46
C ASP A 51 13.91 4.63 1.04
N LEU A 52 12.71 4.70 0.43
CA LEU A 52 12.12 5.91 -0.15
C LEU A 52 13.00 6.53 -1.25
N GLU A 53 13.94 5.74 -1.76
CA GLU A 53 14.86 6.08 -2.84
C GLU A 53 14.45 5.24 -4.05
N GLY A 54 13.97 5.89 -5.10
CA GLY A 54 13.62 5.22 -6.35
C GLY A 54 12.43 5.84 -7.05
N GLU A 55 11.97 5.16 -8.09
CA GLU A 55 10.87 5.66 -8.90
C GLU A 55 9.51 5.37 -8.27
N VAL A 56 8.60 6.33 -8.41
CA VAL A 56 7.19 6.21 -8.03
C VAL A 56 6.29 6.27 -9.27
N PHE A 57 5.08 5.73 -9.17
CA PHE A 57 4.02 5.95 -10.15
C PHE A 57 3.40 7.33 -9.94
N ASN A 58 3.32 8.13 -11.01
CA ASN A 58 2.66 9.45 -11.00
C ASN A 58 1.14 9.38 -11.21
N ARG A 59 0.53 8.19 -11.05
CA ARG A 59 -0.91 7.98 -11.25
C ARG A 59 -1.55 7.52 -9.95
N ASP A 60 -2.40 8.37 -9.40
CA ASP A 60 -3.08 8.11 -8.13
C ASP A 60 -4.23 7.11 -8.27
N THR A 61 -4.81 7.02 -9.46
CA THR A 61 -5.90 6.08 -9.75
C THR A 61 -5.82 5.60 -11.19
N GLU A 62 -5.99 4.30 -11.39
CA GLU A 62 -6.05 3.68 -12.71
C GLU A 62 -6.93 2.43 -12.69
N GLU A 63 -7.47 2.05 -13.84
CA GLU A 63 -8.20 0.80 -14.01
C GLU A 63 -7.31 -0.19 -14.76
N ILE A 64 -7.14 -1.39 -14.20
CA ILE A 64 -6.31 -2.45 -14.78
C ILE A 64 -7.18 -3.71 -14.86
N LYS A 65 -7.61 -4.08 -16.08
CA LYS A 65 -8.43 -5.28 -16.36
C LYS A 65 -9.62 -5.41 -15.39
N ASP A 66 -10.45 -4.36 -15.37
CA ASP A 66 -11.67 -4.26 -14.56
C ASP A 66 -11.44 -4.21 -13.03
N VAL A 67 -10.18 -3.98 -12.61
CA VAL A 67 -9.80 -3.71 -11.22
C VAL A 67 -9.49 -2.22 -11.04
N ASN A 68 -10.16 -1.56 -10.09
CA ASN A 68 -9.87 -0.16 -9.75
C ASN A 68 -8.67 -0.09 -8.81
N VAL A 69 -7.56 0.48 -9.27
CA VAL A 69 -6.33 0.60 -8.49
C VAL A 69 -6.17 2.02 -7.98
N TYR A 70 -6.01 2.17 -6.67
CA TYR A 70 -5.74 3.43 -6.00
C TYR A 70 -4.34 3.40 -5.40
N ARG A 71 -3.49 4.33 -5.82
CA ARG A 71 -2.11 4.44 -5.36
C ARG A 71 -1.97 5.57 -4.35
N PHE A 72 -1.20 5.31 -3.30
CA PHE A 72 -0.93 6.27 -2.23
C PHE A 72 0.57 6.50 -2.09
N ASP A 73 0.94 7.73 -1.76
CA ASP A 73 2.33 8.12 -1.56
C ASP A 73 3.01 7.34 -0.44
N VAL A 74 4.14 6.73 -0.78
CA VAL A 74 5.04 6.09 0.18
C VAL A 74 5.85 7.17 0.88
N GLY A 75 5.83 7.21 2.20
CA GLY A 75 6.61 8.19 2.96
C GLY A 75 6.08 9.61 2.78
N GLY A 76 5.14 10.02 3.64
CA GLY A 76 4.77 11.43 3.73
C GLY A 76 6.01 12.31 4.02
N LYS A 77 5.98 13.58 3.62
CA LYS A 77 7.09 14.58 3.71
C LYS A 77 7.89 14.60 5.03
N ILE A 78 7.37 14.04 6.12
CA ILE A 78 7.99 13.98 7.46
C ILE A 78 9.02 12.84 7.60
N LEU A 79 8.94 11.78 6.79
CA LEU A 79 9.84 10.60 6.89
C LEU A 79 10.62 10.32 5.60
N SER A 80 10.83 11.33 4.74
CA SER A 80 11.59 11.19 3.48
C SER A 80 13.07 10.86 3.66
N ASN A 81 13.59 10.89 4.90
CA ASN A 81 14.98 10.58 5.19
C ASN A 81 15.13 9.09 5.57
N LYS A 82 15.85 8.34 4.72
CA LYS A 82 16.20 6.92 4.89
C LYS A 82 16.71 6.55 6.29
N TYR A 83 17.58 7.37 6.87
CA TYR A 83 18.16 7.11 8.18
C TYR A 83 17.16 7.31 9.30
N LEU A 84 16.32 8.34 9.20
CA LEU A 84 15.22 8.54 10.16
C LEU A 84 14.24 7.38 10.09
N ASN A 85 13.84 6.96 8.89
CA ASN A 85 12.95 5.81 8.72
C ASN A 85 13.54 4.53 9.34
N LYS A 86 14.83 4.25 9.10
CA LYS A 86 15.53 3.11 9.69
C LYS A 86 15.60 3.17 11.22
N ILE A 87 15.91 4.34 11.78
CA ILE A 87 15.93 4.54 13.24
C ILE A 87 14.54 4.33 13.83
N PHE A 88 13.51 4.93 13.23
CA PHE A 88 12.12 4.74 13.66
C PHE A 88 11.73 3.27 13.66
N ARG A 89 12.08 2.50 12.62
CA ARG A 89 11.80 1.06 12.57
C ARG A 89 12.47 0.29 13.70
N VAL A 90 13.78 0.49 13.92
CA VAL A 90 14.51 -0.20 15.00
C VAL A 90 13.97 0.17 16.38
N VAL A 91 13.58 1.43 16.57
CA VAL A 91 12.99 1.90 17.83
C VAL A 91 11.61 1.27 18.02
N PHE A 92 10.73 1.33 17.02
CA PHE A 92 9.37 0.82 17.10
C PHE A 92 9.30 -0.71 17.21
N GLU A 93 10.20 -1.45 16.57
CA GLU A 93 10.28 -2.91 16.68
C GLU A 93 10.55 -3.37 18.12
N LYS A 94 11.25 -2.57 18.91
CA LYS A 94 11.54 -2.85 20.32
C LYS A 94 10.40 -2.47 21.28
N PHE A 95 9.34 -1.83 20.80
CA PHE A 95 8.21 -1.49 21.68
C PHE A 95 7.35 -2.74 21.96
N PRO A 96 6.99 -2.99 23.24
CA PRO A 96 6.18 -4.15 23.63
C PRO A 96 4.73 -4.08 23.11
N ASN A 97 4.30 -2.92 22.61
CA ASN A 97 2.96 -2.71 22.07
C ASN A 97 2.91 -3.11 20.59
N PHE A 98 2.20 -4.19 20.26
CA PHE A 98 2.03 -4.70 18.89
C PHE A 98 1.55 -3.65 17.87
N LYS A 99 0.70 -2.71 18.31
CA LYS A 99 0.23 -1.60 17.46
C LYS A 99 1.36 -0.67 17.04
N VAL A 100 2.35 -0.49 17.91
CA VAL A 100 3.49 0.38 17.72
C VAL A 100 4.60 -0.35 16.97
N SER A 101 4.82 -1.64 17.26
CA SER A 101 5.78 -2.46 16.50
C SER A 101 5.38 -2.64 15.04
N ASN A 102 4.09 -2.65 14.71
CA ASN A 102 3.64 -2.66 13.32
C ASN A 102 4.02 -1.40 12.53
N LEU A 103 4.34 -0.28 13.20
CA LEU A 103 4.89 0.91 12.52
C LEU A 103 6.34 0.70 12.06
N ALA A 104 7.00 -0.38 12.49
CA ALA A 104 8.31 -0.79 11.99
C ALA A 104 8.23 -1.57 10.65
N THR A 105 7.02 -1.82 10.13
CA THR A 105 6.81 -2.39 8.79
C THR A 105 7.12 -1.37 7.69
N CYS A 106 6.92 -1.71 6.41
CA CYS A 106 7.22 -0.81 5.29
C CYS A 106 6.63 0.60 5.53
N PRO A 107 7.27 1.66 5.02
CA PRO A 107 6.84 3.03 5.29
C PRO A 107 5.36 3.20 5.05
N THR A 108 4.75 3.81 6.05
CA THR A 108 3.31 3.93 6.14
C THR A 108 2.79 4.82 5.04
N THR A 109 1.86 4.30 4.25
CA THR A 109 1.08 5.07 3.28
C THR A 109 0.00 5.84 4.03
N PHE A 110 0.37 6.97 4.65
CA PHE A 110 -0.55 7.77 5.48
C PHE A 110 -1.83 8.18 4.75
N GLY A 111 -1.74 8.43 3.43
CA GLY A 111 -2.91 8.70 2.60
C GLY A 111 -3.92 7.56 2.61
N MET A 112 -3.44 6.31 2.59
CA MET A 112 -4.28 5.12 2.67
C MET A 112 -4.95 5.02 4.04
N LEU A 113 -4.19 5.22 5.13
CA LEU A 113 -4.74 5.22 6.49
C LEU A 113 -5.83 6.29 6.68
N ASN A 114 -5.58 7.50 6.18
CA ASN A 114 -6.55 8.59 6.22
C ASN A 114 -7.82 8.25 5.42
N ARG A 115 -7.66 7.59 4.26
CA ARG A 115 -8.82 7.14 3.48
C ARG A 115 -9.60 6.05 4.21
N ILE A 116 -8.94 5.09 4.86
CA ILE A 116 -9.60 4.08 5.71
C ILE A 116 -10.43 4.76 6.80
N LYS A 117 -9.83 5.71 7.55
CA LYS A 117 -10.51 6.46 8.62
C LYS A 117 -11.77 7.17 8.09
N ARG A 118 -11.62 7.92 7.01
CA ARG A 118 -12.74 8.66 6.41
C ARG A 118 -13.81 7.73 5.84
N THR A 119 -13.44 6.62 5.22
CA THR A 119 -14.41 5.72 4.57
C THR A 119 -15.16 4.88 5.58
N PHE A 120 -14.50 4.38 6.63
CA PHE A 120 -15.08 3.36 7.52
C PHE A 120 -15.37 3.82 8.95
N PHE A 121 -14.76 4.91 9.42
CA PHE A 121 -14.86 5.31 10.83
C PHE A 121 -15.50 6.70 11.04
N ASP A 122 -15.30 7.65 10.12
CA ASP A 122 -15.85 9.00 10.25
C ASP A 122 -17.27 9.16 9.64
N ASN A 123 -17.78 8.13 8.96
CA ASN A 123 -19.16 8.08 8.44
C ASN A 123 -20.13 7.28 9.34
N GLY A 124 -19.76 7.06 10.61
CA GLY A 124 -20.55 6.34 11.62
C GLY A 124 -21.15 7.27 12.66
#